data_AF-A0AAV2LJL5-F1
#
_entry.id   AF-A0AAV2LJL5-F1
#
_cell.length_a   1.000
_cell.length_b   1.000
_cell.length_c   1.000
_cell.angle_alpha   90.00
_cell.angle_beta   90.00
_cell.angle_gamma   90.00
#
_symmetry.space_group_name_H-M   'P 1'
#
loop_
_entity.id
_entity.type
_entity.pdbx_description
1 polymer ?
#
loop_
_entity_poly.entity_id
_entity_poly.type
_entity_poly.pdbx_seq_one_letter_code
_entity_poly.pdbx_strand_id
1 'polypeptide(L)'
;MAKFGPPEPFDFTQPAEWLTWRQRFSRFRVASKLDKESSEVQVNSLLYSMGRDAEPIYGSFVFPAATEAMPHPEYDFDLVIQKFDEHFVPKRNVIHDRACFHKRSQRAGEAVEAFVRSLYELAQHCEFGAGKDEQIRDRIVIGIMDKEVSQKLQLEADLTLERAIQLARQSEQVKQQSAERVEITVNESPLVSSPGRFVVFSLAPESL
;
A
#
# COMPACT_ATOMS: atom_id res chain seq x y z
N MET A 1 -16.29 30.43 -11.27
CA MET A 1 -16.18 29.18 -10.48
C MET A 1 -15.62 28.11 -11.39
N ALA A 2 -14.65 27.32 -10.91
CA ALA A 2 -14.10 26.21 -11.69
C ALA A 2 -15.23 25.24 -12.05
N LYS A 3 -15.33 24.87 -13.33
CA LYS A 3 -16.27 23.84 -13.80
C LYS A 3 -15.61 22.49 -13.55
N PHE A 4 -16.00 21.83 -12.47
CA PHE A 4 -15.58 20.45 -12.21
C PHE A 4 -16.44 19.52 -13.06
N GLY A 5 -15.81 18.62 -13.82
CA GLY A 5 -16.53 17.55 -14.51
C GLY A 5 -16.89 16.41 -13.54
N PRO A 6 -17.87 15.56 -13.90
CA PRO A 6 -18.11 14.33 -13.15
C PRO A 6 -16.86 13.43 -13.17
N PRO A 7 -16.73 12.50 -12.21
CA PRO A 7 -15.68 11.48 -12.28
C PRO A 7 -15.80 10.66 -13.58
N GLU A 8 -14.71 10.01 -13.98
CA GLU A 8 -14.78 9.00 -15.03
C GLU A 8 -15.82 7.92 -14.66
N PRO A 9 -16.51 7.31 -15.65
CA PRO A 9 -17.47 6.25 -15.40
C PRO A 9 -16.90 5.13 -14.54
N PHE A 10 -17.76 4.50 -13.73
CA PHE A 10 -17.33 3.42 -12.87
C PHE A 10 -16.95 2.19 -13.70
N ASP A 11 -15.81 1.56 -13.39
CA ASP A 11 -15.41 0.31 -14.03
C ASP A 11 -16.06 -0.88 -13.30
N PHE A 12 -17.18 -1.36 -13.84
CA PHE A 12 -17.94 -2.48 -13.27
C PHE A 12 -17.17 -3.82 -13.33
N THR A 13 -16.06 -3.90 -14.07
CA THR A 13 -15.16 -5.07 -14.02
C THR A 13 -14.27 -5.08 -12.79
N GLN A 14 -14.16 -3.96 -12.08
CA GLN A 14 -13.37 -3.77 -10.86
C GLN A 14 -14.25 -3.33 -9.67
N PRO A 15 -15.13 -4.21 -9.16
CA PRO A 15 -16.06 -3.86 -8.06
C PRO A 15 -15.35 -3.40 -6.78
N ALA A 16 -14.09 -3.82 -6.57
CA ALA A 16 -13.27 -3.38 -5.42
C ALA A 16 -13.00 -1.87 -5.41
N GLU A 17 -13.02 -1.21 -6.57
CA GLU A 17 -12.81 0.25 -6.70
C GLU A 17 -14.06 1.06 -6.36
N TRP A 18 -15.19 0.41 -6.05
CA TRP A 18 -16.44 1.08 -5.71
C TRP A 18 -16.26 2.15 -4.61
N LEU A 19 -15.56 1.81 -3.52
CA LEU A 19 -15.34 2.75 -2.41
C LEU A 19 -14.55 3.99 -2.86
N THR A 20 -13.51 3.79 -3.68
CA THR A 20 -12.69 4.86 -4.25
C THR A 20 -13.54 5.76 -5.15
N TRP A 21 -14.29 5.14 -6.07
CA TRP A 21 -15.13 5.84 -7.02
C TRP A 21 -16.25 6.63 -6.34
N ARG A 22 -16.97 6.01 -5.39
CA ARG A 22 -18.01 6.63 -4.58
C ARG A 22 -17.49 7.86 -3.84
N GLN A 23 -16.30 7.79 -3.24
CA GLN A 23 -15.67 8.94 -2.60
C GLN A 23 -15.36 10.07 -3.58
N ARG A 24 -14.90 9.76 -4.81
CA ARG A 24 -14.69 10.77 -5.85
C ARG A 24 -16.00 11.43 -6.26
N PHE A 25 -17.06 10.65 -6.47
CA PHE A 25 -18.39 11.20 -6.78
C PHE A 25 -18.94 12.07 -5.64
N SER A 26 -18.79 11.66 -4.38
CA SER A 26 -19.21 12.46 -3.22
C SER A 26 -18.53 13.83 -3.17
N ARG A 27 -17.22 13.89 -3.47
CA ARG A 27 -16.49 15.17 -3.60
C ARG A 27 -17.02 16.02 -4.74
N PHE A 28 -17.29 15.40 -5.90
CA PHE A 28 -17.90 16.09 -7.04
C PHE A 28 -19.29 16.65 -6.69
N ARG A 29 -20.13 15.88 -5.99
CA ARG A 29 -21.48 16.28 -5.57
C ARG A 29 -21.45 17.58 -4.76
N VAL A 30 -20.53 17.70 -3.81
CA VAL A 30 -20.36 18.94 -3.00
C VAL A 30 -19.71 20.06 -3.82
N ALA A 31 -18.65 19.78 -4.57
CA ALA A 31 -17.90 20.79 -5.30
C ALA A 31 -18.73 21.45 -6.43
N SER A 32 -19.62 20.68 -7.05
CA SER A 32 -20.56 21.16 -8.09
C SER A 32 -21.83 21.78 -7.54
N LYS A 33 -22.05 21.73 -6.21
CA LYS A 33 -23.31 22.08 -5.52
C LYS A 33 -24.50 21.19 -5.87
N LEU A 34 -24.26 20.03 -6.49
CA LEU A 34 -25.29 19.03 -6.77
C LEU A 34 -25.98 18.58 -5.47
N ASP A 35 -25.29 18.61 -4.33
CA ASP A 35 -25.88 18.33 -3.00
C ASP A 35 -27.07 19.24 -2.62
N LYS A 36 -27.22 20.39 -3.29
CA LYS A 36 -28.29 21.37 -3.05
C LYS A 36 -29.45 21.26 -4.03
N GLU A 37 -29.31 20.42 -5.06
CA GLU A 37 -30.36 20.15 -6.03
C GLU A 37 -31.39 19.16 -5.46
N SER A 38 -32.49 18.94 -6.18
CA SER A 38 -33.49 17.94 -5.78
C SER A 38 -32.88 16.53 -5.69
N SER A 39 -33.41 15.69 -4.80
CA SER A 39 -32.91 14.32 -4.60
C SER A 39 -32.95 13.50 -5.91
N GLU A 40 -33.98 13.71 -6.74
CA GLU A 40 -34.09 13.13 -8.07
C GLU A 40 -32.94 13.54 -8.99
N VAL A 41 -32.59 14.84 -9.05
CA VAL A 41 -31.45 15.32 -9.86
C VAL A 41 -30.14 14.72 -9.36
N GLN A 42 -29.98 14.57 -8.04
CA GLN A 42 -28.78 13.96 -7.46
C GLN A 42 -28.63 12.48 -7.84
N VAL A 43 -29.70 11.70 -7.71
CA VAL A 43 -29.71 10.27 -8.06
C VAL A 43 -29.52 10.07 -9.56
N ASN A 44 -30.23 10.83 -10.40
CA ASN A 44 -30.05 10.75 -11.85
C ASN A 44 -28.63 11.13 -12.28
N SER A 45 -28.04 12.16 -11.66
CA SER A 45 -26.65 12.55 -11.92
C SER A 45 -25.65 11.48 -11.49
N LEU A 46 -25.92 10.77 -10.40
CA LEU A 46 -25.14 9.61 -9.95
C LEU A 46 -25.18 8.51 -11.00
N LEU A 47 -26.37 8.05 -11.39
CA LEU A 47 -26.55 6.96 -12.36
C LEU A 47 -25.91 7.30 -13.72
N TYR A 48 -26.13 8.52 -14.20
CA TYR A 48 -25.52 9.00 -15.44
C TYR A 48 -23.99 9.02 -15.37
N SER A 49 -23.42 9.45 -14.23
CA SER A 49 -21.97 9.48 -14.04
C SER A 49 -21.37 8.08 -13.84
N MET A 50 -22.11 7.13 -13.27
CA MET A 50 -21.67 5.74 -13.14
C MET A 50 -21.56 5.06 -14.51
N GLY A 51 -22.49 5.36 -15.43
CA GLY A 51 -22.52 4.84 -16.79
C GLY A 51 -23.59 3.77 -16.99
N ARG A 52 -23.70 3.28 -18.24
CA ARG A 52 -24.80 2.42 -18.70
C ARG A 52 -25.04 1.17 -17.85
N ASP A 53 -23.98 0.58 -17.31
CA ASP A 53 -24.08 -0.67 -16.54
C ASP A 53 -24.67 -0.46 -15.13
N ALA A 54 -24.84 0.80 -14.68
CA ALA A 54 -25.54 1.13 -13.43
C ALA A 54 -27.05 0.85 -13.52
N GLU A 55 -27.66 1.07 -14.69
CA GLU A 55 -29.10 0.97 -14.93
C GLU A 55 -29.70 -0.39 -14.55
N PRO A 56 -29.16 -1.54 -15.03
CA PRO A 56 -29.71 -2.85 -14.65
C PRO A 56 -29.53 -3.17 -13.16
N ILE A 57 -28.46 -2.65 -12.53
CA ILE A 57 -28.20 -2.86 -11.10
C ILE A 57 -29.20 -2.03 -10.28
N TYR A 58 -29.35 -0.75 -10.59
CA TYR A 58 -30.32 0.13 -9.94
C TYR A 58 -31.75 -0.40 -10.10
N GLY A 59 -32.11 -0.88 -11.30
CA GLY A 59 -33.42 -1.50 -11.56
C GLY A 59 -33.68 -2.79 -10.77
N SER A 60 -32.65 -3.43 -10.20
CA SER A 60 -32.80 -4.59 -9.32
C SER A 60 -33.04 -4.24 -7.85
N PHE A 61 -32.88 -2.97 -7.47
CA PHE A 61 -33.01 -2.55 -6.08
C PHE A 61 -34.45 -2.57 -5.61
N VAL A 62 -34.64 -3.10 -4.40
CA VAL A 62 -35.92 -3.05 -3.69
C VAL A 62 -35.85 -1.93 -2.66
N PHE A 63 -36.70 -0.94 -2.84
CA PHE A 63 -36.86 0.20 -1.95
C PHE A 63 -37.98 -0.03 -0.93
N PRO A 64 -37.90 0.57 0.27
CA PRO A 64 -38.99 0.53 1.24
C PRO A 64 -40.24 1.23 0.67
N ALA A 65 -41.39 0.99 1.30
CA ALA A 65 -42.60 1.71 0.93
C ALA A 65 -42.46 3.21 1.20
N ALA A 66 -43.06 4.04 0.33
CA ALA A 66 -43.13 5.47 0.52
C ALA A 66 -43.84 5.84 1.83
N THR A 67 -43.34 6.88 2.49
CA THR A 67 -43.90 7.44 3.73
C THR A 67 -44.05 8.95 3.60
N GLU A 68 -44.78 9.60 4.50
CA GLU A 68 -44.87 11.07 4.51
C GLU A 68 -43.49 11.74 4.63
N ALA A 69 -42.57 11.14 5.38
CA ALA A 69 -41.21 11.63 5.54
C ALA A 69 -40.30 11.32 4.32
N MET A 70 -40.64 10.30 3.54
CA MET A 70 -39.86 9.83 2.38
C MET A 70 -40.82 9.36 1.28
N PRO A 71 -41.39 10.28 0.50
CA PRO A 71 -42.39 9.95 -0.53
C PRO A 71 -41.78 9.25 -1.75
N HIS A 72 -40.48 9.44 -1.98
CA HIS A 72 -39.73 8.86 -3.11
C HIS A 72 -38.42 8.21 -2.64
N PRO A 73 -38.48 7.05 -1.97
CA PRO A 73 -37.29 6.34 -1.48
C PRO A 73 -36.30 5.97 -2.61
N GLU A 74 -36.79 5.74 -3.83
CA GLU A 74 -35.98 5.50 -5.02
C GLU A 74 -35.09 6.68 -5.42
N TYR A 75 -35.45 7.89 -4.99
CA TYR A 75 -34.67 9.11 -5.22
C TYR A 75 -33.96 9.61 -3.95
N ASP A 76 -34.02 8.87 -2.84
CA ASP A 76 -33.22 9.20 -1.66
C ASP A 76 -31.75 8.85 -1.91
N PHE A 77 -30.89 9.88 -1.95
CA PHE A 77 -29.49 9.72 -2.35
C PHE A 77 -28.73 8.77 -1.43
N ASP A 78 -28.94 8.89 -0.11
CA ASP A 78 -28.22 8.09 0.87
C ASP A 78 -28.66 6.62 0.82
N LEU A 79 -29.96 6.38 0.65
CA LEU A 79 -30.50 5.03 0.46
C LEU A 79 -30.01 4.38 -0.83
N VAL A 80 -29.97 5.13 -1.94
CA VAL A 80 -29.44 4.62 -3.22
C VAL A 80 -27.96 4.26 -3.11
N ILE A 81 -27.16 5.12 -2.47
CA ILE A 81 -25.75 4.81 -2.19
C ILE A 81 -25.61 3.56 -1.31
N GLN A 82 -26.44 3.42 -0.27
CA GLN A 82 -26.44 2.22 0.56
C GLN A 82 -26.74 0.95 -0.25
N LYS A 83 -27.71 1.00 -1.18
CA LYS A 83 -28.01 -0.15 -2.04
C LYS A 83 -26.86 -0.53 -2.96
N PHE A 84 -26.16 0.45 -3.52
CA PHE A 84 -24.93 0.19 -4.28
C PHE A 84 -23.80 -0.33 -3.39
N ASP A 85 -23.69 0.14 -2.14
CA ASP A 85 -22.75 -0.45 -1.17
C ASP A 85 -23.08 -1.93 -0.92
N GLU A 86 -24.34 -2.27 -0.67
CA GLU A 86 -24.79 -3.67 -0.50
C GLU A 86 -24.48 -4.53 -1.74
N HIS A 87 -24.56 -3.95 -2.94
CA HIS A 87 -24.31 -4.64 -4.21
C HIS A 87 -22.83 -4.82 -4.56
N PHE A 88 -21.99 -3.79 -4.38
CA PHE A 88 -20.56 -3.79 -4.77
C PHE A 88 -19.60 -4.11 -3.63
N VAL A 89 -20.05 -3.98 -2.38
CA VAL A 89 -19.31 -4.39 -1.19
C VAL A 89 -19.80 -5.75 -0.64
N PRO A 90 -20.22 -6.79 -1.42
CA PRO A 90 -20.54 -8.09 -0.85
C PRO A 90 -19.40 -8.50 0.07
N LYS A 91 -19.74 -8.70 1.36
CA LYS A 91 -18.83 -8.82 2.52
C LYS A 91 -17.42 -9.15 2.07
N ARG A 92 -16.62 -8.10 1.85
CA ARG A 92 -15.19 -8.23 1.68
C ARG A 92 -14.76 -9.19 2.78
N ASN A 93 -14.17 -10.32 2.41
CA ASN A 93 -13.93 -11.36 3.39
C ASN A 93 -12.79 -10.87 4.27
N VAL A 94 -13.13 -10.13 5.32
CA VAL A 94 -12.19 -9.52 6.25
C VAL A 94 -11.25 -10.59 6.81
N ILE A 95 -11.74 -11.82 6.97
CA ILE A 95 -10.92 -12.96 7.40
C ILE A 95 -9.88 -13.34 6.33
N HIS A 96 -10.25 -13.35 5.05
CA HIS A 96 -9.30 -13.52 3.95
C HIS A 96 -8.25 -12.41 3.93
N ASP A 97 -8.66 -11.14 4.03
CA ASP A 97 -7.72 -10.02 3.98
C ASP A 97 -6.78 -9.98 5.17
N ARG A 98 -7.30 -10.26 6.38
CA ARG A 98 -6.48 -10.47 7.58
C ARG A 98 -5.53 -11.65 7.40
N ALA A 99 -5.96 -12.74 6.78
CA ALA A 99 -5.09 -13.88 6.50
C ALA A 99 -3.96 -13.50 5.54
N CYS A 100 -4.24 -12.73 4.48
CA CYS A 100 -3.23 -12.19 3.57
C CYS A 100 -2.23 -11.27 4.30
N PHE A 101 -2.74 -10.35 5.12
CA PHE A 101 -1.93 -9.47 5.97
C PHE A 101 -1.02 -10.27 6.91
N HIS A 102 -1.57 -11.22 7.67
CA HIS A 102 -0.80 -12.00 8.64
C HIS A 102 0.18 -12.98 8.01
N LYS A 103 -0.05 -13.43 6.77
CA LYS A 103 0.91 -14.24 5.98
C LYS A 103 2.04 -13.41 5.38
N ARG A 104 1.93 -12.08 5.37
CA ARG A 104 2.93 -11.21 4.73
C ARG A 104 4.21 -11.15 5.56
N SER A 105 5.33 -11.53 4.93
CA SER A 105 6.70 -11.40 5.43
C SER A 105 7.58 -10.76 4.36
N GLN A 106 8.61 -10.01 4.74
CA GLN A 106 9.55 -9.36 3.84
C GLN A 106 10.20 -10.41 2.92
N ARG A 107 10.18 -10.16 1.61
CA ARG A 107 10.77 -11.06 0.61
C ARG A 107 12.29 -10.89 0.57
N ALA A 108 13.01 -11.91 0.07
CA ALA A 108 14.44 -11.78 -0.16
C ALA A 108 14.72 -10.65 -1.15
N GLY A 109 15.65 -9.75 -0.81
CA GLY A 109 15.99 -8.57 -1.62
C GLY A 109 14.94 -7.45 -1.62
N GLU A 110 13.83 -7.59 -0.90
CA GLU A 110 12.84 -6.52 -0.76
C GLU A 110 13.33 -5.48 0.22
N ALA A 111 13.37 -4.20 -0.20
CA ALA A 111 13.68 -3.09 0.70
C ALA A 111 12.65 -2.97 1.83
N VAL A 112 13.10 -2.57 3.02
CA VAL A 112 12.22 -2.36 4.20
C VAL A 112 11.05 -1.44 3.86
N GLU A 113 11.28 -0.38 3.09
CA GLU A 113 10.23 0.54 2.66
C GLU A 113 9.14 -0.10 1.82
N ALA A 114 9.51 -1.00 0.91
CA ALA A 114 8.55 -1.70 0.07
C ALA A 114 7.70 -2.68 0.89
N PHE A 115 8.32 -3.34 1.86
CA PHE A 115 7.63 -4.22 2.81
C PHE A 115 6.63 -3.45 3.66
N VAL A 116 7.05 -2.34 4.29
CA VAL A 116 6.18 -1.49 5.12
C VAL A 116 5.01 -0.94 4.30
N ARG A 117 5.26 -0.44 3.08
CA ARG A 117 4.19 0.03 2.18
C ARG A 117 3.15 -1.07 1.90
N SER A 118 3.62 -2.28 1.58
CA SER A 118 2.73 -3.42 1.34
C SER A 118 1.86 -3.75 2.55
N LEU A 119 2.40 -3.63 3.77
CA LEU A 119 1.63 -3.85 4.99
C LEU A 119 0.54 -2.81 5.17
N TYR A 120 0.83 -1.53 4.90
CA TYR A 120 -0.19 -0.48 4.93
C TYR A 120 -1.30 -0.74 3.90
N GLU A 121 -0.95 -1.11 2.67
CA GLU A 121 -1.90 -1.44 1.61
C GLU A 121 -2.83 -2.59 2.03
N LEU A 122 -2.28 -3.70 2.53
CA LEU A 122 -3.07 -4.84 3.01
C LEU A 122 -3.95 -4.46 4.22
N ALA A 123 -3.45 -3.63 5.14
CA ALA A 123 -4.17 -3.23 6.34
C ALA A 123 -5.40 -2.34 6.06
N GLN A 124 -5.47 -1.65 4.91
CA GLN A 124 -6.64 -0.83 4.51
C GLN A 124 -7.95 -1.63 4.45
N HIS A 125 -7.82 -2.95 4.38
CA HIS A 125 -8.91 -3.85 4.03
C HIS A 125 -9.24 -4.84 5.15
N CYS A 126 -8.48 -4.78 6.24
CA CYS A 126 -8.56 -5.72 7.36
C CYS A 126 -9.53 -5.28 8.46
N GLU A 127 -10.13 -4.09 8.36
CA GLU A 127 -11.02 -3.52 9.39
C GLU A 127 -10.40 -3.58 10.80
N PHE A 128 -9.13 -3.22 10.95
CA PHE A 128 -8.44 -3.23 12.25
C PHE A 128 -8.87 -2.09 13.18
N GLY A 129 -9.60 -1.09 12.66
CA GLY A 129 -10.02 0.07 13.45
C GLY A 129 -8.85 0.80 14.09
N ALA A 130 -8.99 1.16 15.37
CA ALA A 130 -7.94 1.84 16.14
C ALA A 130 -6.66 1.00 16.30
N GLY A 131 -6.74 -0.33 16.20
CA GLY A 131 -5.58 -1.23 16.33
C GLY A 131 -4.74 -1.39 15.07
N LYS A 132 -5.02 -0.65 13.98
CA LYS A 132 -4.31 -0.81 12.70
C LYS A 132 -2.79 -0.68 12.85
N ASP A 133 -2.33 0.32 13.60
CA ASP A 133 -0.91 0.60 13.73
C ASP A 133 -0.18 -0.46 14.56
N GLU A 134 -0.84 -1.02 15.57
CA GLU A 134 -0.34 -2.17 16.35
C GLU A 134 -0.19 -3.40 15.47
N GLN A 135 -1.19 -3.69 14.62
CA GLN A 135 -1.13 -4.83 13.70
C GLN A 135 0.03 -4.71 12.71
N ILE A 136 0.26 -3.51 12.15
CA ILE A 136 1.39 -3.25 11.25
C ILE A 136 2.71 -3.40 12.01
N ARG A 137 2.83 -2.84 13.21
CA ARG A 137 4.02 -2.95 14.05
C ARG A 137 4.36 -4.41 14.30
N ASP A 138 3.41 -5.19 14.82
CA ASP A 138 3.62 -6.60 15.17
C ASP A 138 3.99 -7.41 13.93
N ARG A 139 3.38 -7.08 12.78
CA ARG A 139 3.70 -7.74 11.52
C ARG A 139 5.11 -7.40 11.01
N ILE A 140 5.61 -6.18 11.24
CA ILE A 140 7.02 -5.81 11.00
C ILE A 140 7.94 -6.64 11.90
N VAL A 141 7.67 -6.67 13.22
CA VAL A 141 8.50 -7.39 14.21
C VAL A 141 8.70 -8.84 13.81
N ILE A 142 7.63 -9.53 13.44
CA ILE A 142 7.67 -10.97 13.15
C ILE A 142 8.04 -11.23 11.68
N GLY A 143 7.62 -10.35 10.76
CA GLY A 143 7.70 -10.55 9.31
C GLY A 143 8.98 -10.01 8.65
N ILE A 144 9.80 -9.22 9.35
CA ILE A 144 11.07 -8.74 8.81
C ILE A 144 12.05 -9.91 8.56
N MET A 145 12.80 -9.80 7.45
CA MET A 145 13.74 -10.84 7.02
C MET A 145 14.94 -10.92 7.96
N ASP A 146 15.45 -9.76 8.37
CA ASP A 146 16.59 -9.62 9.25
C ASP A 146 16.25 -10.05 10.70
N LYS A 147 16.73 -11.24 11.09
CA LYS A 147 16.42 -11.84 12.39
C LYS A 147 17.05 -11.10 13.57
N GLU A 148 18.18 -10.43 13.36
CA GLU A 148 18.79 -9.61 14.41
C GLU A 148 17.94 -8.38 14.70
N VAL A 149 17.37 -7.76 13.65
CA VAL A 149 16.44 -6.64 13.81
C VAL A 149 15.16 -7.11 14.48
N SER A 150 14.59 -8.24 14.04
CA SER A 150 13.41 -8.83 14.69
C SER A 150 13.63 -9.02 16.20
N GLN A 151 14.77 -9.57 16.62
CA GLN A 151 15.12 -9.75 18.02
C GLN A 151 15.26 -8.42 18.76
N LYS A 152 15.95 -7.42 18.16
CA LYS A 152 16.09 -6.09 18.75
C LYS A 152 14.73 -5.42 18.99
N LEU A 153 13.82 -5.53 18.02
CA LEU A 153 12.47 -4.98 18.14
C LEU A 153 11.69 -5.64 19.27
N GLN A 154 11.81 -6.95 19.46
CA GLN A 154 11.14 -7.69 20.55
C GLN A 154 11.63 -7.29 21.96
N LEU A 155 12.80 -6.67 22.07
CA LEU A 155 13.36 -6.21 23.34
C LEU A 155 12.90 -4.79 23.74
N GLU A 156 12.29 -4.02 22.84
CA GLU A 156 11.74 -2.69 23.16
C GLU A 156 10.33 -2.83 23.75
N ALA A 157 10.20 -2.62 25.08
CA ALA A 157 8.94 -2.82 25.81
C ALA A 157 7.78 -1.93 25.32
N ASP A 158 8.08 -0.66 25.01
CA ASP A 158 7.10 0.33 24.56
C ASP A 158 7.24 0.61 23.06
N LEU A 159 7.48 -0.44 22.27
CA LEU A 159 7.71 -0.30 20.82
C LEU A 159 6.50 0.32 20.13
N THR A 160 6.73 1.48 19.50
CA THR A 160 5.74 2.14 18.61
C THR A 160 5.96 1.71 17.16
N LEU A 161 4.95 1.88 16.31
CA LEU A 161 5.06 1.61 14.87
C LEU A 161 6.16 2.48 14.23
N GLU A 162 6.19 3.77 14.55
CA GLU A 162 7.21 4.71 14.05
C GLU A 162 8.62 4.23 14.41
N ARG A 163 8.81 3.83 15.67
CA ARG A 163 10.09 3.33 16.17
C ARG A 163 10.52 2.03 15.49
N ALA A 164 9.58 1.10 15.28
CA ALA A 164 9.85 -0.14 14.57
C ALA A 164 10.32 0.10 13.13
N ILE A 165 9.64 1.00 12.41
CA ILE A 165 10.01 1.38 11.04
C ILE A 165 11.40 2.04 11.03
N GLN A 166 11.66 2.98 11.95
CA GLN A 166 12.95 3.67 12.04
C GLN A 166 14.12 2.69 12.26
N LEU A 167 13.99 1.76 13.21
CA LEU A 167 15.01 0.77 13.52
C LEU A 167 15.28 -0.18 12.34
N ALA A 168 14.21 -0.61 11.66
CA ALA A 168 14.33 -1.47 10.47
C ALA A 168 15.10 -0.75 9.35
N ARG A 169 14.77 0.52 9.06
CA ARG A 169 15.48 1.36 8.08
C ARG A 169 16.95 1.57 8.44
N GLN A 170 17.23 1.91 9.69
CA GLN A 170 18.60 2.16 10.16
C GLN A 170 19.47 0.91 10.02
N SER A 171 18.95 -0.26 10.37
CA SER A 171 19.69 -1.52 10.21
C SER A 171 19.97 -1.84 8.74
N GLU A 172 18.98 -1.66 7.86
CA GLU A 172 19.14 -1.85 6.42
C GLU A 172 20.24 -0.94 5.86
N GLN A 173 20.24 0.35 6.21
CA GLN A 173 21.24 1.32 5.76
C GLN A 173 22.65 0.96 6.24
N VAL A 174 22.81 0.57 7.51
CA VAL A 174 24.11 0.17 8.08
C VAL A 174 24.66 -1.08 7.37
N LYS A 175 23.79 -2.04 7.05
CA LYS A 175 24.19 -3.28 6.35
C LYS A 175 24.53 -3.04 4.87
N GLN A 176 23.85 -2.10 4.21
CA GLN A 176 24.21 -1.69 2.84
C GLN A 176 25.59 -1.01 2.82
N GLN A 177 25.83 -0.05 3.72
CA GLN A 177 27.12 0.65 3.80
C GLN A 177 28.28 -0.31 4.14
N SER A 178 28.06 -1.28 5.03
CA SER A 178 29.09 -2.25 5.36
C SER A 178 29.38 -3.21 4.21
N ALA A 179 28.37 -3.64 3.45
CA ALA A 179 28.54 -4.46 2.25
C ALA A 179 29.33 -3.72 1.15
N GLU A 180 28.97 -2.47 0.85
CA GLU A 180 29.68 -1.62 -0.11
C GLU A 180 31.16 -1.43 0.27
N ARG A 181 31.43 -1.23 1.57
CA ARG A 181 32.81 -1.08 2.06
C ARG A 181 33.64 -2.36 1.89
N VAL A 182 33.03 -3.53 2.06
CA VAL A 182 33.71 -4.82 1.84
C VAL A 182 34.03 -5.01 0.35
N GLU A 183 33.08 -4.71 -0.54
CA GLU A 183 33.31 -4.82 -1.99
C GLU A 183 34.46 -3.94 -2.48
N ILE A 184 34.59 -2.72 -1.96
CA ILE A 184 35.73 -1.82 -2.28
C ILE A 184 37.05 -2.45 -1.81
N THR A 185 37.12 -2.97 -0.59
CA THR A 185 38.37 -3.56 -0.05
C THR A 185 38.81 -4.84 -0.77
N VAL A 186 37.88 -5.62 -1.32
CA VAL A 186 38.22 -6.84 -2.08
C VAL A 186 38.77 -6.48 -3.47
N ASN A 187 38.27 -5.40 -4.07
CA ASN A 187 38.69 -4.95 -5.39
C ASN A 187 40.02 -4.16 -5.40
N GLU A 188 40.49 -3.70 -4.23
CA GLU A 188 41.76 -2.99 -4.04
C GLU A 188 42.90 -3.89 -3.50
N SER A 189 42.96 -5.17 -3.89
CA SER A 189 44.13 -5.99 -3.56
C SER A 189 45.37 -5.48 -4.32
N PRO A 190 46.46 -5.06 -3.64
CA PRO A 190 47.64 -4.52 -4.32
C PRO A 190 48.40 -5.65 -5.03
N LEU A 191 48.77 -5.40 -6.30
CA LEU A 191 49.75 -6.21 -7.02
C LEU A 191 51.07 -6.22 -6.24
N VAL A 192 51.30 -7.27 -5.43
CA VAL A 192 52.57 -7.45 -4.74
C VAL A 192 53.63 -7.83 -5.78
N SER A 193 54.52 -6.90 -6.12
CA SER A 193 55.70 -7.20 -6.94
C SER A 193 56.67 -8.01 -6.08
N SER A 194 56.86 -9.28 -6.41
CA SER A 194 57.83 -10.17 -5.77
C SER A 194 59.27 -9.68 -5.97
N PRO A 195 60.18 -9.78 -4.98
CA PRO A 195 61.57 -9.37 -5.15
C PRO A 195 62.35 -10.45 -5.92
N GLY A 196 62.75 -10.11 -7.16
CA GLY A 196 63.53 -10.97 -8.05
C GLY A 196 64.96 -11.19 -7.56
N ARG A 197 65.20 -12.36 -6.97
CA ARG A 197 66.35 -13.27 -7.13
C ARG A 197 67.72 -12.64 -7.46
N PHE A 198 68.61 -12.66 -6.47
CA PHE A 198 70.07 -12.61 -6.62
C PHE A 198 70.53 -13.64 -7.68
N VAL A 199 71.23 -13.17 -8.71
CA VAL A 199 72.07 -14.04 -9.54
C VAL A 199 73.51 -13.60 -9.33
N VAL A 200 74.27 -14.46 -8.65
CA VAL A 200 75.70 -14.33 -8.45
C VAL A 200 76.38 -14.83 -9.72
N PHE A 201 77.11 -13.97 -10.43
CA PHE A 201 78.11 -14.42 -11.41
C PHE A 201 79.49 -13.93 -10.96
N SER A 202 80.36 -14.91 -10.74
CA SER A 202 81.72 -14.79 -10.29
C SER A 202 82.66 -15.03 -11.47
N LEU A 203 83.58 -14.07 -11.69
CA LEU A 203 84.96 -14.17 -12.21
C LEU A 203 85.17 -14.77 -13.63
N ALA A 204 86.09 -14.30 -14.51
CA ALA A 204 87.06 -13.21 -14.56
C ALA A 204 87.62 -13.18 -16.04
N PRO A 205 88.87 -12.77 -16.34
CA PRO A 205 89.22 -11.53 -17.05
C PRO A 205 89.84 -11.76 -18.45
N GLU A 206 90.01 -10.71 -19.26
CA GLU A 206 91.23 -10.54 -20.08
C GLU A 206 91.32 -9.16 -20.76
N SER A 207 92.57 -8.76 -20.93
CA SER A 207 93.19 -7.48 -21.30
C SER A 207 93.08 -7.08 -22.77
N LEU A 208 92.96 -5.78 -23.06
CA LEU A 208 94.03 -4.88 -23.55
C LEU A 208 93.53 -3.44 -23.67
#